data_AF-A0A562LWM4-F1
#
_entry.id   AF-A0A562LWM4-F1
#
_cell.length_a   1.000
_cell.length_b   1.000
_cell.length_c   1.000
_cell.angle_alpha   90.00
_cell.angle_beta   90.00
_cell.angle_gamma   90.00
#
_symmetry.space_group_name_H-M   'P 1'
#
loop_
_entity.id
_entity.type
_entity.pdbx_description
1 polymer ?
#
loop_
_entity_poly.entity_id
_entity_poly.type
_entity_poly.pdbx_seq_one_letter_code
_entity_poly.pdbx_strand_id
1 'polypeptide(L)'
;MENNGAVPRVLCSMTKPWLSLLLATAFTAAVAGCSGSEPSAGPDAKAPVVTLGEDRSAAAVDGLRGTTPAQATPDFTYWPPATLEGGSARVSCHYDYDKQGDGERIGALEFFNLVDVLSECRDAGMVRLRYKGKIDAGFTALMARVTEIADRMEIRNRVLDIDSAGGQVEEAIRVGDQMAEATWSIWVREGSVCHSACVLVLAAGDTRSIAGKVGIHRLMRLKSTATTRVELNDELRDVTQQLRDYLSRNGVGADLADRMMTIPARNLLLLTTAELRQYGLSGTNAAQEDLDRIRVARKCGEDFARRRDAFGRAFDDQCMQPGAAFEVLADCGRALRGEFGFPDERCPDETPLARFDNATDTSPPSLLRQ
;
A
#
# COMPACT_ATOMS: atom_id res chain seq x y z
N MET A 1 34.88 56.37 13.98
CA MET A 1 35.49 55.15 14.53
C MET A 1 35.35 54.06 13.49
N GLU A 2 36.35 54.00 12.63
CA GLU A 2 36.59 52.93 11.67
C GLU A 2 36.80 51.61 12.39
N ASN A 3 36.36 50.51 11.77
CA ASN A 3 37.17 49.30 11.81
C ASN A 3 37.13 48.61 10.44
N ASN A 4 38.31 48.49 9.86
CA ASN A 4 38.63 48.05 8.51
C ASN A 4 39.02 46.57 8.49
N GLY A 5 38.80 45.94 7.33
CA GLY A 5 39.62 44.84 6.81
C GLY A 5 39.09 43.44 7.06
N ALA A 6 39.25 42.46 6.18
CA ALA A 6 39.77 42.42 4.82
C ALA A 6 39.35 41.06 4.23
N VAL A 7 39.06 41.03 2.93
CA VAL A 7 38.79 39.82 2.13
C VAL A 7 40.10 39.33 1.50
N PRO A 8 40.37 38.01 1.42
CA PRO A 8 41.30 37.49 0.44
C PRO A 8 40.57 36.77 -0.71
N ARG A 9 40.85 37.24 -1.92
CA ARG A 9 40.73 36.49 -3.18
C ARG A 9 41.96 35.59 -3.32
N VAL A 10 41.78 34.34 -3.71
CA VAL A 10 42.86 33.53 -4.32
C VAL A 10 42.31 32.83 -5.57
N LEU A 11 42.88 33.20 -6.71
CA LEU A 11 42.86 32.44 -7.96
C LEU A 11 43.89 31.30 -7.88
N CYS A 12 43.57 30.14 -8.46
CA CYS A 12 44.56 29.21 -9.01
C CYS A 12 43.82 28.27 -9.98
N SER A 13 44.00 28.42 -11.30
CA SER A 13 45.10 27.87 -12.11
C SER A 13 44.67 26.58 -12.80
N MET A 14 44.18 26.71 -14.04
CA MET A 14 44.05 25.62 -15.00
C MET A 14 45.40 25.38 -15.70
N THR A 15 45.90 24.15 -15.64
CA THR A 15 46.99 23.66 -16.48
C THR A 15 46.61 22.29 -17.07
N LYS A 16 46.18 22.30 -18.35
CA LYS A 16 46.65 21.52 -19.54
C LYS A 16 47.64 20.33 -19.29
N PRO A 17 47.80 19.32 -20.20
CA PRO A 17 47.33 19.25 -21.61
C PRO A 17 47.07 17.82 -22.21
N TRP A 18 46.85 17.79 -23.53
CA TRP A 18 47.33 16.80 -24.54
C TRP A 18 46.37 15.79 -25.21
N LEU A 19 46.42 15.90 -26.54
CA LEU A 19 46.33 14.88 -27.59
C LEU A 19 45.06 14.03 -27.71
N SER A 20 44.32 14.25 -28.79
CA SER A 20 43.74 13.15 -29.55
C SER A 20 43.79 13.47 -31.04
N LEU A 21 44.68 12.75 -31.71
CA LEU A 21 44.91 12.71 -33.13
C LEU A 21 43.76 11.94 -33.81
N LEU A 22 43.51 12.31 -35.05
CA LEU A 22 42.74 11.63 -36.08
C LEU A 22 42.88 10.09 -36.06
N LEU A 23 41.77 9.38 -36.34
CA LEU A 23 41.76 8.38 -37.41
C LEU A 23 40.33 8.14 -37.90
N ALA A 24 40.10 8.50 -39.17
CA ALA A 24 38.97 8.09 -39.96
C ALA A 24 39.26 6.71 -40.55
N THR A 25 38.32 5.78 -40.43
CA THR A 25 38.24 4.62 -41.33
C THR A 25 36.78 4.40 -41.70
N ALA A 26 36.45 4.86 -42.90
CA ALA A 26 35.33 4.39 -43.68
C ALA A 26 35.62 2.94 -44.12
N PHE A 27 34.63 2.05 -44.01
CA PHE A 27 34.58 0.88 -44.87
C PHE A 27 33.15 0.66 -45.36
N THR A 28 33.07 0.55 -46.68
CA THR A 28 31.91 0.52 -47.55
C THR A 28 31.21 -0.83 -47.58
N ALA A 29 29.96 -0.76 -48.04
CA ALA A 29 28.98 -1.80 -48.24
C ALA A 29 29.44 -3.06 -49.01
N ALA A 30 28.83 -4.19 -48.67
CA ALA A 30 28.55 -5.28 -49.60
C ALA A 30 27.18 -5.89 -49.24
N VAL A 31 26.17 -5.60 -50.05
CA VAL A 31 24.85 -6.25 -50.04
C VAL A 31 24.78 -7.15 -51.26
N ALA A 32 24.71 -8.46 -51.02
CA ALA A 32 24.25 -9.54 -51.90
C ALA A 32 23.82 -10.66 -50.95
N GLY A 33 22.66 -11.30 -50.99
CA GLY A 33 21.70 -11.52 -52.06
C GLY A 33 21.53 -13.04 -52.24
N CYS A 34 20.47 -13.61 -51.63
CA CYS A 34 19.83 -14.93 -51.90
C CYS A 34 20.66 -16.21 -51.59
N SER A 35 20.15 -17.38 -51.16
CA SER A 35 18.80 -17.94 -51.01
C SER A 35 18.86 -19.31 -50.31
N GLY A 36 17.81 -19.69 -49.58
CA GLY A 36 17.20 -21.03 -49.63
C GLY A 36 17.62 -22.10 -48.62
N SER A 37 16.71 -22.46 -47.70
CA SER A 37 16.11 -23.81 -47.60
C SER A 37 15.13 -23.91 -46.42
N GLU A 38 13.84 -24.13 -46.73
CA GLU A 38 12.81 -24.64 -45.82
C GLU A 38 12.95 -26.15 -45.61
N PRO A 39 12.31 -26.71 -44.56
CA PRO A 39 11.67 -28.02 -44.70
C PRO A 39 10.16 -27.98 -44.42
N SER A 40 9.42 -28.36 -45.47
CA SER A 40 8.13 -29.06 -45.57
C SER A 40 7.21 -29.18 -44.34
N ALA A 41 5.98 -28.67 -44.51
CA ALA A 41 4.80 -28.99 -43.72
C ALA A 41 3.88 -30.01 -44.44
N GLY A 42 3.21 -30.84 -43.64
CA GLY A 42 1.96 -31.54 -43.97
C GLY A 42 1.81 -32.91 -43.26
N PRO A 43 0.59 -33.37 -42.93
CA PRO A 43 -0.64 -32.63 -42.64
C PRO A 43 -1.40 -33.10 -41.37
N ASP A 44 -2.34 -32.26 -40.93
CA ASP A 44 -3.62 -32.56 -40.27
C ASP A 44 -3.68 -33.51 -39.06
N ALA A 45 -3.82 -32.91 -37.87
CA ALA A 45 -4.59 -33.49 -36.78
C ALA A 45 -5.36 -32.38 -36.05
N LYS A 46 -6.65 -32.27 -36.38
CA LYS A 46 -7.62 -31.42 -35.68
C LYS A 46 -7.70 -31.82 -34.20
N ALA A 47 -7.46 -30.87 -33.30
CA ALA A 47 -7.74 -31.03 -31.88
C ALA A 47 -9.25 -31.21 -31.66
N PRO A 48 -9.71 -32.22 -30.91
CA PRO A 48 -11.12 -32.38 -30.63
C PRO A 48 -11.61 -31.35 -29.62
N VAL A 49 -12.70 -30.69 -30.02
CA VAL A 49 -13.58 -29.83 -29.23
C VAL A 49 -14.15 -30.66 -28.07
N VAL A 50 -14.01 -30.16 -26.84
CA VAL A 50 -14.67 -30.74 -25.66
C VAL A 50 -16.09 -30.19 -25.59
N THR A 51 -17.07 -31.01 -25.98
CA THR A 51 -18.49 -30.75 -25.78
C THR A 51 -18.94 -31.25 -24.41
N LEU A 52 -19.59 -30.37 -23.65
CA LEU A 52 -20.41 -30.73 -22.48
C LEU A 52 -21.55 -31.67 -22.91
N GLY A 53 -21.72 -32.76 -22.16
CA GLY A 53 -22.82 -33.71 -22.35
C GLY A 53 -22.91 -34.64 -21.15
N GLU A 54 -24.04 -34.54 -20.46
CA GLU A 54 -24.49 -35.31 -19.31
C GLU A 54 -24.66 -36.82 -19.59
N ASP A 55 -24.98 -37.54 -18.50
CA ASP A 55 -25.56 -38.87 -18.44
C ASP A 55 -24.64 -40.10 -18.50
N ARG A 56 -24.08 -40.41 -17.32
CA ARG A 56 -24.11 -41.80 -16.83
C ARG A 56 -24.64 -41.85 -15.41
N SER A 57 -25.94 -42.08 -15.32
CA SER A 57 -26.58 -42.54 -14.10
C SER A 57 -26.41 -44.04 -13.92
N ALA A 58 -26.30 -44.40 -12.65
CA ALA A 58 -26.74 -45.63 -12.01
C ALA A 58 -25.73 -46.79 -11.83
N ALA A 59 -25.53 -47.04 -10.53
CA ALA A 59 -25.31 -48.34 -9.89
C ALA A 59 -23.88 -48.88 -9.88
N ALA A 60 -23.14 -48.54 -8.82
CA ALA A 60 -22.72 -49.52 -7.80
C ALA A 60 -21.66 -48.91 -6.88
N VAL A 61 -22.05 -48.45 -5.69
CA VAL A 61 -21.39 -48.74 -4.40
C VAL A 61 -22.24 -48.11 -3.30
N ASP A 62 -23.27 -48.86 -2.91
CA ASP A 62 -23.83 -48.76 -1.57
C ASP A 62 -22.83 -49.42 -0.62
N GLY A 63 -22.35 -48.68 0.37
CA GLY A 63 -21.36 -49.17 1.33
C GLY A 63 -20.13 -48.30 1.47
N LEU A 64 -20.31 -47.05 1.92
CA LEU A 64 -19.38 -46.26 2.74
C LEU A 64 -20.09 -44.97 3.19
N ARG A 65 -21.23 -45.11 3.88
CA ARG A 65 -21.76 -44.02 4.71
C ARG A 65 -20.93 -43.96 5.99
N GLY A 66 -19.73 -43.41 5.88
CA GLY A 66 -19.15 -42.70 7.00
C GLY A 66 -20.16 -41.63 7.40
N THR A 67 -20.46 -41.52 8.69
CA THR A 67 -21.22 -40.40 9.22
C THR A 67 -20.49 -39.13 8.82
N THR A 68 -20.94 -38.44 7.78
CA THR A 68 -20.58 -37.05 7.55
C THR A 68 -20.97 -36.33 8.84
N PRO A 69 -20.03 -35.78 9.63
CA PRO A 69 -20.42 -34.86 10.68
C PRO A 69 -21.29 -33.81 9.99
N ALA A 70 -22.46 -33.51 10.56
CA ALA A 70 -23.27 -32.38 10.12
C ALA A 70 -22.30 -31.23 9.85
N GLN A 71 -22.27 -30.70 8.62
CA GLN A 71 -21.47 -29.52 8.32
C GLN A 71 -21.89 -28.48 9.33
N ALA A 72 -21.02 -28.27 10.32
CA ALA A 72 -21.20 -27.19 11.26
C ALA A 72 -21.34 -25.94 10.41
N THR A 73 -22.41 -25.19 10.65
CA THR A 73 -22.43 -23.77 10.28
C THR A 73 -21.04 -23.21 10.56
N PRO A 74 -20.34 -22.59 9.58
CA PRO A 74 -19.01 -22.05 9.82
C PRO A 74 -19.06 -21.24 11.10
N ASP A 75 -18.30 -21.65 12.11
CA ASP A 75 -18.23 -20.88 13.33
C ASP A 75 -17.42 -19.62 12.99
N PHE A 76 -18.15 -18.54 12.70
CA PHE A 76 -17.58 -17.24 12.32
C PHE A 76 -16.84 -16.56 13.49
N THR A 77 -16.77 -17.20 14.66
CA THR A 77 -16.05 -16.74 15.86
C THR A 77 -14.86 -17.62 16.21
N TYR A 78 -14.75 -18.83 15.64
CA TYR A 78 -13.59 -19.69 15.83
C TYR A 78 -12.53 -19.41 14.78
N TRP A 79 -11.46 -18.74 15.20
CA TRP A 79 -10.27 -18.53 14.36
C TRP A 79 -9.15 -19.50 14.71
N PRO A 80 -8.35 -19.95 13.73
CA PRO A 80 -7.15 -20.74 14.00
C PRO A 80 -6.25 -20.07 15.05
N PRO A 81 -5.49 -20.81 15.87
CA PRO A 81 -4.55 -20.18 16.79
C PRO A 81 -3.56 -19.26 16.05
N ALA A 82 -3.33 -18.07 16.59
CA ALA A 82 -2.33 -17.13 16.08
C ALA A 82 -1.76 -16.28 17.22
N THR A 83 -0.48 -15.96 17.15
CA THR A 83 0.27 -15.23 18.18
C THR A 83 1.14 -14.15 17.54
N LEU A 84 1.42 -13.08 18.29
CA LEU A 84 2.33 -12.01 17.89
C LEU A 84 3.75 -12.30 18.38
N GLU A 85 4.41 -13.32 17.83
CA GLU A 85 5.76 -13.71 18.28
C GLU A 85 6.83 -12.67 17.88
N GLY A 86 6.71 -12.09 16.68
CA GLY A 86 7.66 -11.11 16.15
C GLY A 86 7.38 -9.67 16.54
N GLY A 87 6.39 -9.37 17.38
CA GLY A 87 5.98 -7.99 17.63
C GLY A 87 4.99 -7.79 18.77
N SER A 88 4.50 -6.55 18.88
CA SER A 88 3.49 -6.14 19.84
C SER A 88 2.51 -5.17 19.20
N ALA A 89 1.25 -5.24 19.62
CA ALA A 89 0.21 -4.38 19.14
C ALA A 89 -0.54 -3.71 20.28
N ARG A 90 -0.93 -2.46 20.07
CA ARG A 90 -1.84 -1.71 20.94
C ARG A 90 -2.96 -1.09 20.12
N VAL A 91 -4.14 -0.95 20.70
CA VAL A 91 -5.27 -0.30 20.05
C VAL A 91 -5.71 0.92 20.84
N SER A 92 -6.14 1.94 20.11
CA SER A 92 -6.80 3.13 20.63
C SER A 92 -7.95 3.51 19.70
N CYS A 93 -8.87 4.32 20.21
CA CYS A 93 -10.07 4.74 19.49
C CYS A 93 -10.10 6.26 19.26
N HIS A 94 -8.91 6.88 19.22
CA HIS A 94 -8.73 8.33 19.10
C HIS A 94 -7.56 8.67 18.16
N TYR A 95 -7.57 9.91 17.64
CA TYR A 95 -6.49 10.41 16.79
C TYR A 95 -5.31 10.99 17.56
N ASP A 96 -5.54 11.67 18.69
CA ASP A 96 -4.50 12.37 19.45
C ASP A 96 -3.74 11.40 20.37
N TYR A 97 -2.84 10.62 19.77
CA TYR A 97 -1.99 9.67 20.49
C TYR A 97 -0.95 10.36 21.39
N ASP A 98 -0.62 11.63 21.15
CA ASP A 98 0.32 12.37 21.99
C ASP A 98 -0.28 12.69 23.36
N LYS A 99 -1.58 13.01 23.41
CA LYS A 99 -2.28 13.27 24.69
C LYS A 99 -2.87 12.01 25.32
N GLN A 100 -3.44 11.12 24.51
CA GLN A 100 -4.23 9.98 25.00
C GLN A 100 -3.45 8.65 24.98
N GLY A 101 -2.24 8.64 24.39
CA GLY A 101 -1.39 7.46 24.31
C GLY A 101 -1.85 6.44 23.25
N ASP A 102 -1.16 5.29 23.23
CA ASP A 102 -1.38 4.19 22.26
C ASP A 102 -2.49 3.21 22.67
N GLY A 103 -3.15 3.46 23.81
CA GLY A 103 -4.22 2.63 24.36
C GLY A 103 -3.79 1.23 24.82
N GLU A 104 -4.73 0.29 24.75
CA GLU A 104 -4.64 -1.04 25.37
C GLU A 104 -3.80 -2.02 24.53
N ARG A 105 -3.05 -2.90 25.20
CA ARG A 105 -2.27 -3.94 24.53
C ARG A 105 -3.18 -5.08 24.07
N ILE A 106 -3.03 -5.49 22.80
CA ILE A 106 -3.65 -6.70 22.28
C ILE A 106 -2.84 -7.91 22.79
N GLY A 107 -3.36 -8.57 23.83
CA GLY A 107 -2.72 -9.74 24.45
C GLY A 107 -2.97 -11.05 23.70
N ALA A 108 -4.10 -11.15 23.02
CA ALA A 108 -4.61 -12.36 22.40
C ALA A 108 -5.32 -12.01 21.07
N LEU A 109 -5.28 -12.90 20.08
CA LEU A 109 -5.87 -12.67 18.75
C LEU A 109 -7.21 -13.40 18.58
N GLU A 110 -7.75 -13.99 19.63
CA GLU A 110 -9.02 -14.69 19.65
C GLU A 110 -10.18 -13.70 19.47
N PHE A 111 -11.28 -14.19 18.88
CA PHE A 111 -12.43 -13.37 18.52
C PHE A 111 -12.97 -12.51 19.67
N PHE A 112 -13.28 -13.12 20.82
CA PHE A 112 -13.83 -12.40 21.97
C PHE A 112 -12.86 -11.36 22.54
N ASN A 113 -11.55 -11.67 22.56
CA ASN A 113 -10.55 -10.70 23.01
C ASN A 113 -10.53 -9.46 22.12
N LEU A 114 -10.59 -9.63 20.80
CA LEU A 114 -10.62 -8.50 19.88
C LEU A 114 -11.94 -7.74 19.93
N VAL A 115 -13.08 -8.43 20.11
CA VAL A 115 -14.38 -7.78 20.30
C VAL A 115 -14.36 -6.88 21.54
N ASP A 116 -13.86 -7.39 22.67
CA ASP A 116 -13.79 -6.62 23.92
C ASP A 116 -12.91 -5.38 23.74
N VAL A 117 -11.72 -5.58 23.17
CA VAL A 117 -10.71 -4.54 22.96
C VAL A 117 -11.14 -3.47 21.92
N LEU A 118 -12.00 -3.83 20.96
CA LEU A 118 -12.51 -2.90 19.93
C LEU A 118 -13.89 -2.32 20.26
N SER A 119 -14.51 -2.73 21.37
CA SER A 119 -15.88 -2.33 21.73
C SER A 119 -16.04 -0.81 21.84
N GLU A 120 -15.10 -0.11 22.48
CA GLU A 120 -15.08 1.35 22.61
C GLU A 120 -14.87 2.06 21.25
N CYS A 121 -14.18 1.40 20.32
CA CYS A 121 -13.87 1.96 18.99
C CYS A 121 -15.11 2.02 18.09
N ARG A 122 -16.13 1.20 18.37
CA ARG A 122 -17.42 1.26 17.68
C ARG A 122 -18.09 2.62 17.85
N ASP A 123 -18.17 3.10 19.08
CA ASP A 123 -18.85 4.37 19.39
C ASP A 123 -18.03 5.57 18.89
N ALA A 124 -16.70 5.46 18.89
CA ALA A 124 -15.81 6.46 18.29
C ALA A 124 -15.84 6.46 16.75
N GLY A 125 -16.33 5.38 16.13
CA GLY A 125 -16.32 5.20 14.67
C GLY A 125 -14.91 5.06 14.08
N MET A 126 -13.90 4.82 14.93
CA MET A 126 -12.51 4.70 14.50
C MET A 126 -11.71 3.67 15.30
N VAL A 127 -10.71 3.08 14.65
CA VAL A 127 -9.69 2.24 15.27
C VAL A 127 -8.30 2.71 14.85
N ARG A 128 -7.41 2.85 15.83
CA ARG A 128 -6.00 3.18 15.65
C ARG A 128 -5.15 2.07 16.25
N LEU A 129 -4.50 1.31 15.38
CA LEU A 129 -3.65 0.17 15.70
C LEU A 129 -2.18 0.60 15.67
N ARG A 130 -1.51 0.54 16.82
CA ARG A 130 -0.06 0.71 16.91
C ARG A 130 0.62 -0.65 16.84
N TYR A 131 1.44 -0.88 15.82
CA TYR A 131 2.21 -2.10 15.67
C TYR A 131 3.72 -1.83 15.71
N LYS A 132 4.43 -2.61 16.52
CA LYS A 132 5.89 -2.63 16.56
C LYS A 132 6.41 -4.06 16.47
N GLY A 133 7.16 -4.39 15.42
CA GLY A 133 7.66 -5.75 15.22
C GLY A 133 8.03 -6.13 13.79
N LYS A 134 8.20 -7.43 13.55
CA LYS A 134 8.49 -8.00 12.23
C LYS A 134 7.22 -8.24 11.43
N ILE A 135 7.29 -8.06 10.11
CA ILE A 135 6.20 -8.50 9.23
C ILE A 135 6.24 -10.03 9.10
N ASP A 136 5.39 -10.72 9.84
CA ASP A 136 5.28 -12.18 9.86
C ASP A 136 3.81 -12.63 9.83
N ALA A 137 3.57 -13.94 9.88
CA ALA A 137 2.22 -14.49 9.87
C ALA A 137 1.35 -14.04 11.07
N GLY A 138 1.98 -13.69 12.19
CA GLY A 138 1.30 -13.15 13.36
C GLY A 138 0.77 -11.74 13.09
N PHE A 139 1.60 -10.88 12.49
CA PHE A 139 1.16 -9.56 12.02
C PHE A 139 0.04 -9.69 10.98
N THR A 140 0.14 -10.64 10.05
CA THR A 140 -0.93 -10.92 9.09
C THR A 140 -2.24 -11.30 9.78
N ALA A 141 -2.18 -12.23 10.72
CA ALA A 141 -3.37 -12.64 11.47
C ALA A 141 -3.98 -11.48 12.26
N LEU A 142 -3.16 -10.62 12.85
CA LEU A 142 -3.61 -9.40 13.55
C LEU A 142 -4.38 -8.47 12.60
N MET A 143 -3.80 -8.11 11.46
CA MET A 143 -4.42 -7.18 10.52
C MET A 143 -5.74 -7.72 9.97
N ALA A 144 -5.76 -8.99 9.57
CA ALA A 144 -6.98 -9.63 9.07
C ALA A 144 -8.10 -9.62 10.13
N ARG A 145 -7.78 -9.96 11.38
CA ARG A 145 -8.78 -10.08 12.44
C ARG A 145 -9.28 -8.74 12.96
N VAL A 146 -8.39 -7.75 13.12
CA VAL A 146 -8.80 -6.39 13.49
C VAL A 146 -9.68 -5.80 12.40
N THR A 147 -9.34 -6.01 11.13
CA THR A 147 -10.17 -5.59 9.99
C THR A 147 -11.55 -6.25 10.02
N GLU A 148 -11.62 -7.56 10.21
CA GLU A 148 -12.88 -8.31 10.30
C GLU A 148 -13.79 -7.80 11.44
N ILE A 149 -13.24 -7.56 12.64
CA ILE A 149 -14.04 -6.99 13.74
C ILE A 149 -14.46 -5.55 13.43
N ALA A 150 -13.56 -4.74 12.88
CA ALA A 150 -13.87 -3.37 12.48
C ALA A 150 -14.98 -3.32 11.42
N ASP A 151 -14.99 -4.24 10.46
CA ASP A 151 -16.06 -4.36 9.46
C ASP A 151 -17.39 -4.72 10.13
N ARG A 152 -17.41 -5.74 11.02
CA ARG A 152 -18.62 -6.15 11.74
C ARG A 152 -19.19 -5.08 12.66
N MET A 153 -18.33 -4.21 13.19
CA MET A 153 -18.71 -3.09 14.04
C MET A 153 -18.96 -1.80 13.26
N GLU A 154 -18.87 -1.82 11.93
CA GLU A 154 -19.01 -0.66 11.04
C GLU A 154 -18.03 0.49 11.37
N ILE A 155 -16.85 0.14 11.90
CA ILE A 155 -15.75 1.07 12.17
C ILE A 155 -15.06 1.40 10.85
N ARG A 156 -15.34 2.58 10.32
CA ARG A 156 -14.89 3.02 8.99
C ARG A 156 -13.52 3.73 9.00
N ASN A 157 -13.13 4.36 10.10
CA ASN A 157 -11.86 5.07 10.16
C ASN A 157 -10.78 4.16 10.76
N ARG A 158 -9.77 3.79 9.97
CA ARG A 158 -8.73 2.83 10.39
C ARG A 158 -7.34 3.41 10.18
N VAL A 159 -6.53 3.43 11.23
CA VAL A 159 -5.16 3.95 11.19
C VAL A 159 -4.20 2.90 11.73
N LEU A 160 -3.19 2.53 10.95
CA LEU A 160 -2.10 1.67 11.36
C LEU A 160 -0.84 2.51 11.55
N ASP A 161 -0.36 2.62 12.79
CA ASP A 161 0.94 3.18 13.09
C ASP A 161 2.00 2.08 13.11
N ILE A 162 2.80 2.01 12.05
CA ILE A 162 3.75 0.92 11.84
C ILE A 162 5.18 1.33 12.28
N ASP A 163 5.82 0.45 13.05
CA ASP A 163 7.24 0.51 13.41
C ASP A 163 7.87 -0.86 13.16
N SER A 164 8.43 -1.04 11.97
CA SER A 164 8.95 -2.32 11.51
C SER A 164 10.23 -2.18 10.70
N ALA A 165 11.24 -2.97 11.08
CA ALA A 165 12.44 -3.16 10.29
C ALA A 165 12.22 -4.09 9.06
N GLY A 166 11.00 -4.58 8.86
CA GLY A 166 10.64 -5.50 7.79
C GLY A 166 10.33 -6.91 8.28
N GLY A 167 10.40 -7.88 7.37
CA GLY A 167 10.02 -9.26 7.64
C GLY A 167 9.90 -10.07 6.35
N GLN A 168 8.90 -10.94 6.30
CA GLN A 168 8.64 -11.82 5.16
C GLN A 168 7.93 -11.04 4.05
N VAL A 169 8.44 -11.13 2.83
CA VAL A 169 7.90 -10.41 1.66
C VAL A 169 6.49 -10.89 1.35
N GLU A 170 6.29 -12.20 1.43
CA GLU A 170 5.02 -12.86 1.14
C GLU A 170 3.92 -12.43 2.11
N GLU A 171 4.26 -12.29 3.40
CA GLU A 171 3.32 -11.81 4.42
C GLU A 171 3.02 -10.32 4.26
N ALA A 172 4.01 -9.51 3.89
CA ALA A 172 3.79 -8.08 3.60
C ALA A 172 2.82 -7.87 2.41
N ILE A 173 3.00 -8.63 1.33
CA ILE A 173 2.09 -8.61 0.17
C ILE A 173 0.69 -9.07 0.59
N ARG A 174 0.60 -10.20 1.30
CA ARG A 174 -0.67 -10.77 1.77
C ARG A 174 -1.45 -9.78 2.64
N VAL A 175 -0.79 -9.13 3.58
CA VAL A 175 -1.41 -8.10 4.44
C VAL A 175 -1.87 -6.92 3.62
N GLY A 176 -1.01 -6.41 2.74
CA GLY A 176 -1.41 -5.27 1.93
C GLY A 176 -2.60 -5.57 1.01
N ASP A 177 -2.71 -6.80 0.50
CA ASP A 177 -3.87 -7.22 -0.31
C ASP A 177 -5.15 -7.28 0.52
N GLN A 178 -5.07 -7.72 1.77
CA GLN A 178 -6.20 -7.68 2.70
C GLN A 178 -6.59 -6.25 3.07
N MET A 179 -5.61 -5.33 3.13
CA MET A 179 -5.85 -3.94 3.51
C MET A 179 -6.42 -3.09 2.37
N ALA A 180 -6.12 -3.42 1.11
CA ALA A 180 -6.49 -2.63 -0.06
C ALA A 180 -8.00 -2.41 -0.26
N GLU A 181 -8.85 -3.24 0.36
CA GLU A 181 -10.31 -3.07 0.34
C GLU A 181 -10.89 -2.55 1.66
N ALA A 182 -10.03 -2.31 2.66
CA ALA A 182 -10.42 -2.11 4.05
C ALA A 182 -10.17 -0.69 4.58
N THR A 183 -9.85 0.28 3.72
CA THR A 183 -9.75 1.72 4.04
C THR A 183 -8.71 2.12 5.09
N TRP A 184 -7.58 1.42 5.14
CA TRP A 184 -6.53 1.68 6.11
C TRP A 184 -5.63 2.86 5.74
N SER A 185 -5.49 3.80 6.67
CA SER A 185 -4.39 4.76 6.70
C SER A 185 -3.15 4.14 7.33
N ILE A 186 -1.96 4.41 6.78
CA ILE A 186 -0.70 3.93 7.34
C ILE A 186 0.20 5.11 7.71
N TRP A 187 0.67 5.08 8.95
CA TRP A 187 1.44 6.13 9.56
C TRP A 187 2.80 5.58 9.99
N VAL A 188 3.87 6.20 9.52
CA VAL A 188 5.21 6.00 10.05
C VAL A 188 5.52 7.21 10.93
N ARG A 189 5.26 7.08 12.23
CA ARG A 189 5.42 8.17 13.20
C ARG A 189 6.88 8.60 13.36
N GLU A 190 7.09 9.78 13.94
CA GLU A 190 8.43 10.19 14.38
C GLU A 190 9.03 9.12 15.31
N GLY A 191 10.33 8.86 15.15
CA GLY A 191 11.04 7.82 15.89
C GLY A 191 10.73 6.37 15.45
N SER A 192 9.75 6.15 14.58
CA SER A 192 9.44 4.84 14.00
C SER A 192 10.18 4.61 12.69
N VAL A 193 10.34 3.33 12.33
CA VAL A 193 10.95 2.93 11.06
C VAL A 193 9.98 2.09 10.22
N CYS A 194 10.09 2.18 8.91
CA CYS A 194 9.46 1.25 7.97
C CYS A 194 10.47 0.85 6.91
N HIS A 195 11.14 -0.28 7.13
CA HIS A 195 12.21 -0.75 6.27
C HIS A 195 11.84 -2.04 5.54
N SER A 196 12.47 -2.26 4.38
CA SER A 196 12.41 -3.55 3.68
C SER A 196 10.97 -3.94 3.32
N ALA A 197 10.53 -5.15 3.67
CA ALA A 197 9.16 -5.63 3.45
C ALA A 197 8.07 -4.73 4.07
N CYS A 198 8.37 -3.93 5.11
CA CYS A 198 7.41 -2.96 5.64
C CYS A 198 6.94 -1.96 4.58
N VAL A 199 7.82 -1.58 3.63
CA VAL A 199 7.49 -0.64 2.55
C VAL A 199 6.35 -1.18 1.67
N LEU A 200 6.21 -2.50 1.56
CA LEU A 200 5.09 -3.11 0.82
C LEU A 200 3.78 -2.92 1.58
N VAL A 201 3.77 -3.13 2.90
CA VAL A 201 2.61 -2.82 3.73
C VAL A 201 2.25 -1.34 3.62
N LEU A 202 3.22 -0.44 3.75
CA LEU A 202 3.04 1.00 3.57
C LEU A 202 2.43 1.35 2.21
N ALA A 203 2.88 0.70 1.13
CA ALA A 203 2.32 0.88 -0.20
C ALA A 203 0.84 0.49 -0.26
N ALA A 204 0.32 -0.43 0.54
CA ALA A 204 -1.09 -0.78 0.50
C ALA A 204 -2.02 0.25 1.16
N GLY A 205 -1.49 1.19 1.94
CA GLY A 205 -2.32 2.18 2.64
C GLY A 205 -3.00 3.14 1.66
N ASP A 206 -4.30 3.39 1.88
CA ASP A 206 -5.12 4.39 1.17
C ASP A 206 -4.55 5.79 1.35
N THR A 207 -3.98 6.04 2.52
CA THR A 207 -3.23 7.26 2.80
C THR A 207 -2.02 6.98 3.64
N ARG A 208 -0.91 7.63 3.28
CA ARG A 208 0.43 7.34 3.82
C ARG A 208 1.01 8.59 4.44
N SER A 209 1.03 8.66 5.77
CA SER A 209 1.63 9.76 6.51
C SER A 209 3.00 9.35 7.05
N ILE A 210 4.04 10.13 6.75
CA ILE A 210 5.43 9.76 7.03
C ILE A 210 6.13 10.90 7.75
N ALA A 211 6.34 10.72 9.06
CA ALA A 211 7.21 11.53 9.89
C ALA A 211 8.50 10.79 10.29
N GLY A 212 8.47 9.45 10.28
CA GLY A 212 9.60 8.58 10.59
C GLY A 212 10.48 8.25 9.39
N LYS A 213 11.28 7.19 9.53
CA LYS A 213 12.27 6.78 8.52
C LYS A 213 11.74 5.64 7.66
N VAL A 214 11.74 5.83 6.34
CA VAL A 214 11.41 4.78 5.37
C VAL A 214 12.67 4.41 4.62
N GLY A 215 12.93 3.10 4.51
CA GLY A 215 14.19 2.60 3.99
C GLY A 215 14.03 1.35 3.14
N ILE A 216 14.77 1.30 2.05
CA ILE A 216 14.73 0.21 1.09
C ILE A 216 16.05 -0.53 0.99
N HIS A 217 15.95 -1.82 0.73
CA HIS A 217 17.05 -2.66 0.29
C HIS A 217 16.51 -3.81 -0.56
N ARG A 218 17.41 -4.60 -1.16
CA ARG A 218 17.06 -5.76 -1.96
C ARG A 218 16.30 -6.77 -1.11
N LEU A 219 15.13 -7.17 -1.60
CA LEU A 219 14.35 -8.26 -1.02
C LEU A 219 14.87 -9.60 -1.56
N MET A 220 14.95 -10.59 -0.68
CA MET A 220 15.27 -11.97 -1.03
C MET A 220 14.26 -12.88 -0.37
N ARG A 221 13.80 -13.92 -1.07
CA ARG A 221 12.94 -14.93 -0.45
C ARG A 221 13.74 -15.68 0.61
N LEU A 222 13.16 -15.83 1.79
CA LEU A 222 13.79 -16.59 2.88
C LEU A 222 13.95 -18.07 2.54
N LYS A 223 13.18 -18.58 1.57
CA LYS A 223 13.14 -19.99 1.15
C LYS A 223 13.80 -20.26 -0.21
N SER A 224 14.67 -19.37 -0.68
CA SER A 224 15.42 -19.61 -1.92
C SER A 224 16.23 -20.91 -1.81
N THR A 225 16.11 -21.78 -2.83
CA THR A 225 16.91 -23.02 -2.96
C THR A 225 17.95 -22.91 -4.07
N ALA A 226 18.16 -21.71 -4.62
CA ALA A 226 19.09 -21.49 -5.72
C ALA A 226 20.51 -21.85 -5.32
N THR A 227 21.15 -22.71 -6.11
CA THR A 227 22.54 -23.16 -5.92
C THR A 227 23.50 -22.51 -6.92
N THR A 228 22.98 -21.97 -8.02
CA THR A 228 23.76 -21.29 -9.06
C THR A 228 23.39 -19.82 -9.20
N ARG A 229 24.28 -19.03 -9.82
CA ARG A 229 24.00 -17.63 -10.14
C ARG A 229 22.86 -17.46 -11.14
N VAL A 230 22.68 -18.43 -12.05
CA VAL A 230 21.61 -18.40 -13.04
C VAL A 230 20.27 -18.63 -12.35
N GLU A 231 20.15 -19.68 -11.53
CA GLU A 231 18.96 -19.95 -10.71
C GLU A 231 18.60 -18.76 -9.82
N LEU A 232 19.60 -18.17 -9.13
CA LEU A 232 19.37 -17.01 -8.28
C LEU A 232 18.92 -15.79 -9.11
N ASN A 233 19.51 -15.55 -10.28
CA ASN A 233 19.11 -14.43 -11.13
C ASN A 233 17.67 -14.59 -11.63
N ASP A 234 17.25 -15.81 -11.97
CA ASP A 234 15.88 -16.07 -12.40
C ASP A 234 14.90 -15.88 -11.24
N GLU A 235 15.21 -16.37 -10.04
CA GLU A 235 14.40 -16.11 -8.85
C GLU A 235 14.31 -14.61 -8.52
N LEU A 236 15.43 -13.88 -8.62
CA LEU A 236 15.43 -12.43 -8.38
C LEU A 236 14.61 -11.69 -9.45
N ARG A 237 14.60 -12.13 -10.71
CA ARG A 237 13.75 -11.56 -11.76
C ARG A 237 12.27 -11.76 -11.44
N ASP A 238 11.89 -12.97 -11.04
CA ASP A 238 10.51 -13.28 -10.65
C ASP A 238 10.06 -12.44 -9.46
N VAL A 239 10.91 -12.34 -8.42
CA VAL A 239 10.64 -11.47 -7.26
C VAL A 239 10.50 -10.01 -7.70
N THR A 240 11.41 -9.52 -8.55
CA THR A 240 11.36 -8.14 -9.04
C THR A 240 10.06 -7.87 -9.79
N GLN A 241 9.62 -8.78 -10.66
CA GLN A 241 8.37 -8.64 -11.39
C GLN A 241 7.17 -8.62 -10.45
N GLN A 242 7.11 -9.53 -9.48
CA GLN A 242 6.04 -9.55 -8.46
C GLN A 242 5.99 -8.23 -7.67
N LEU A 243 7.15 -7.67 -7.32
CA LEU A 243 7.23 -6.39 -6.63
C LEU A 243 6.76 -5.24 -7.52
N ARG A 244 7.13 -5.21 -8.80
CA ARG A 244 6.63 -4.20 -9.75
C ARG A 244 5.12 -4.23 -9.84
N ASP A 245 4.55 -5.42 -10.01
CA ASP A 245 3.10 -5.60 -10.15
C ASP A 245 2.38 -5.16 -8.87
N TYR A 246 2.92 -5.57 -7.71
CA TYR A 246 2.40 -5.19 -6.40
C TYR A 246 2.45 -3.67 -6.16
N LEU A 247 3.57 -3.02 -6.44
CA LEU A 247 3.71 -1.58 -6.23
C LEU A 247 2.80 -0.81 -7.19
N SER A 248 2.75 -1.22 -8.47
CA SER A 248 1.94 -0.55 -9.49
C SER A 248 0.45 -0.57 -9.17
N ARG A 249 -0.09 -1.72 -8.75
CA ARG A 249 -1.51 -1.82 -8.36
C ARG A 249 -1.87 -1.07 -7.08
N ASN A 250 -0.85 -0.70 -6.29
CA ASN A 250 -0.97 0.13 -5.11
C ASN A 250 -0.55 1.58 -5.36
N GLY A 251 -0.51 2.05 -6.62
CA GLY A 251 -0.20 3.44 -6.95
C GLY A 251 1.22 3.88 -6.59
N VAL A 252 2.16 2.94 -6.47
CA VAL A 252 3.60 3.20 -6.25
C VAL A 252 4.37 2.95 -7.53
N GLY A 253 5.35 3.81 -7.82
CA GLY A 253 6.22 3.70 -8.99
C GLY A 253 6.93 2.34 -9.07
N ALA A 254 6.78 1.64 -10.20
CA ALA A 254 7.40 0.33 -10.41
C ALA A 254 8.94 0.37 -10.42
N ASP A 255 9.53 1.54 -10.65
CA ASP A 255 10.97 1.79 -10.58
C ASP A 255 11.52 1.75 -9.15
N LEU A 256 10.65 1.87 -8.13
CA LEU A 256 11.03 1.60 -6.74
C LEU A 256 11.48 0.15 -6.58
N ALA A 257 10.81 -0.83 -7.21
CA ALA A 257 11.23 -2.23 -7.16
C ALA A 257 12.66 -2.39 -7.71
N ASP A 258 12.96 -1.77 -8.85
CA ASP A 258 14.32 -1.78 -9.40
C ASP A 258 15.33 -1.18 -8.43
N ARG A 259 14.97 -0.02 -7.86
CA ARG A 259 15.82 0.68 -6.91
C ARG A 259 16.11 -0.21 -5.70
N MET A 260 15.09 -0.86 -5.12
CA MET A 260 15.26 -1.84 -4.03
C MET A 260 16.29 -2.91 -4.43
N MET A 261 16.16 -3.49 -5.61
CA MET A 261 17.05 -4.57 -6.07
C MET A 261 18.50 -4.12 -6.30
N THR A 262 18.79 -2.83 -6.45
CA THR A 262 20.18 -2.34 -6.55
C THR A 262 20.90 -2.24 -5.20
N ILE A 263 20.17 -2.18 -4.09
CA ILE A 263 20.74 -1.95 -2.75
C ILE A 263 21.01 -3.30 -2.08
N PRO A 264 22.26 -3.66 -1.73
CA PRO A 264 22.56 -4.95 -1.10
C PRO A 264 21.76 -5.15 0.19
N ALA A 265 21.35 -6.39 0.50
CA ALA A 265 20.53 -6.70 1.68
C ALA A 265 21.17 -6.31 3.03
N ARG A 266 22.51 -6.18 3.09
CA ARG A 266 23.25 -5.72 4.27
C ARG A 266 23.32 -4.20 4.41
N ASN A 267 22.86 -3.47 3.38
CA ASN A 267 22.81 -2.02 3.35
C ASN A 267 21.35 -1.57 3.44
N LEU A 268 21.14 -0.31 3.82
CA LEU A 268 19.84 0.33 3.82
C LEU A 268 19.98 1.69 3.14
N LEU A 269 19.14 1.96 2.13
CA LEU A 269 18.99 3.29 1.58
C LEU A 269 17.74 3.93 2.21
N LEU A 270 17.92 5.02 2.94
CA LEU A 270 16.81 5.83 3.44
C LEU A 270 16.29 6.73 2.32
N LEU A 271 14.96 6.75 2.15
CA LEU A 271 14.30 7.61 1.17
C LEU A 271 14.12 9.02 1.75
N THR A 272 14.46 10.02 0.95
CA THR A 272 14.16 11.42 1.25
C THR A 272 12.67 11.71 1.05
N THR A 273 12.17 12.82 1.60
CA THR A 273 10.78 13.26 1.38
C THR A 273 10.47 13.47 -0.11
N ALA A 274 11.45 13.90 -0.90
CA ALA A 274 11.29 14.06 -2.34
C ALA A 274 11.14 12.70 -3.04
N GLU A 275 11.98 11.71 -2.67
CA GLU A 275 11.87 10.35 -3.21
C GLU A 275 10.57 9.67 -2.78
N LEU A 276 10.13 9.85 -1.53
CA LEU A 276 8.85 9.34 -1.05
C LEU A 276 7.69 9.84 -1.90
N ARG A 277 7.64 11.14 -2.20
CA ARG A 277 6.64 11.70 -3.11
C ARG A 277 6.80 11.21 -4.54
N GLN A 278 8.04 11.17 -5.06
CA GLN A 278 8.32 10.72 -6.42
C GLN A 278 7.83 9.29 -6.66
N TYR A 279 8.06 8.39 -5.71
CA TYR A 279 7.60 7.01 -5.80
C TYR A 279 6.11 6.86 -5.47
N GLY A 280 5.44 7.90 -4.97
CA GLY A 280 4.05 7.84 -4.52
C GLY A 280 3.88 7.22 -3.13
N LEU A 281 4.93 7.05 -2.33
CA LEU A 281 4.87 6.44 -0.99
C LEU A 281 4.30 7.35 0.11
N SER A 282 4.03 8.63 -0.17
CA SER A 282 3.46 9.59 0.79
C SER A 282 2.23 10.28 0.23
N GLY A 283 1.27 10.61 1.10
CA GLY A 283 0.01 11.24 0.72
C GLY A 283 -1.05 10.21 0.32
N THR A 284 -2.05 10.66 -0.44
CA THR A 284 -3.14 9.82 -0.94
C THR A 284 -2.62 8.80 -1.95
N ASN A 285 -3.09 7.56 -1.83
CA ASN A 285 -2.81 6.51 -2.78
C ASN A 285 -3.54 6.78 -4.10
N ALA A 286 -2.78 7.08 -5.16
CA ALA A 286 -3.33 7.41 -6.47
C ALA A 286 -4.23 6.31 -7.05
N ALA A 287 -3.90 5.03 -6.83
CA ALA A 287 -4.73 3.92 -7.31
C ALA A 287 -6.09 3.86 -6.59
N GLN A 288 -6.09 4.16 -5.28
CA GLN A 288 -7.31 4.22 -4.48
C GLN A 288 -8.14 5.45 -4.84
N GLU A 289 -7.50 6.61 -5.05
CA GLU A 289 -8.16 7.84 -5.49
C GLU A 289 -8.87 7.65 -6.85
N ASP A 290 -8.19 7.03 -7.82
CA ASP A 290 -8.79 6.68 -9.11
C ASP A 290 -10.01 5.76 -8.96
N LEU A 291 -9.90 4.74 -8.10
CA LEU A 291 -10.99 3.80 -7.83
C LEU A 291 -12.18 4.50 -7.18
N ASP A 292 -11.94 5.39 -6.23
CA ASP A 292 -12.98 6.16 -5.54
C ASP A 292 -13.65 7.16 -6.47
N ARG A 293 -12.91 7.77 -7.40
CA ARG A 293 -13.49 8.60 -8.46
C ARG A 293 -14.44 7.78 -9.34
N ILE A 294 -14.02 6.58 -9.77
CA ILE A 294 -14.84 5.69 -10.59
C ILE A 294 -16.10 5.25 -9.85
N ARG A 295 -15.98 4.85 -8.58
CA ARG A 295 -17.12 4.40 -7.75
C ARG A 295 -18.15 5.52 -7.59
N VAL A 296 -17.70 6.73 -7.29
CA VAL A 296 -18.59 7.88 -7.10
C VAL A 296 -19.17 8.40 -8.41
N ALA A 297 -18.42 8.40 -9.51
CA ALA A 297 -18.99 8.71 -10.82
C ALA A 297 -20.11 7.73 -11.19
N ARG A 298 -19.97 6.44 -10.88
CA ARG A 298 -21.03 5.44 -11.10
C ARG A 298 -22.24 5.63 -10.17
N LYS A 299 -22.01 6.02 -8.91
CA LYS A 299 -23.07 6.19 -7.90
C LYS A 299 -23.83 7.52 -8.05
N CYS A 300 -23.12 8.63 -8.25
CA CYS A 300 -23.65 9.99 -8.19
C CYS A 300 -23.58 10.75 -9.55
N GLY A 301 -22.86 10.22 -10.53
CA GLY A 301 -22.66 10.82 -11.85
C GLY A 301 -21.32 11.56 -12.03
N GLU A 302 -20.88 11.68 -13.29
CA GLU A 302 -19.61 12.33 -13.68
C GLU A 302 -19.49 13.79 -13.22
N ASP A 303 -20.61 14.53 -13.24
CA ASP A 303 -20.63 15.91 -12.78
C ASP A 303 -20.30 16.03 -11.28
N PHE A 304 -20.91 15.15 -10.47
CA PHE A 304 -20.66 15.08 -9.04
C PHE A 304 -19.19 14.75 -8.76
N ALA A 305 -18.66 13.71 -9.41
CA ALA A 305 -17.27 13.30 -9.24
C ALA A 305 -16.29 14.44 -9.57
N ARG A 306 -16.51 15.14 -10.69
CA ARG A 306 -15.68 16.29 -11.10
C ARG A 306 -15.69 17.42 -10.08
N ARG A 307 -16.87 17.77 -9.53
CA ARG A 307 -17.00 18.81 -8.48
C ARG A 307 -16.34 18.37 -7.19
N ARG A 308 -16.45 17.09 -6.83
CA ARG A 308 -15.81 16.50 -5.65
C ARG A 308 -14.29 16.57 -5.74
N ASP A 309 -13.71 16.23 -6.90
CA ASP A 309 -12.26 16.31 -7.12
C ASP A 309 -11.77 17.76 -7.09
N ALA A 310 -12.56 18.70 -7.63
CA ALA A 310 -12.25 20.13 -7.57
C ALA A 310 -12.29 20.67 -6.14
N PHE A 311 -13.28 20.24 -5.35
CA PHE A 311 -13.33 20.52 -3.92
C PHE A 311 -12.11 19.97 -3.19
N GLY A 312 -11.71 18.71 -3.45
CA GLY A 312 -10.56 18.08 -2.82
C GLY A 312 -9.26 18.88 -3.03
N ARG A 313 -8.97 19.28 -4.27
CA ARG A 313 -7.81 20.13 -4.56
C ARG A 313 -7.86 21.49 -3.84
N ALA A 314 -9.02 22.14 -3.88
CA ALA A 314 -9.18 23.42 -3.20
C ALA A 314 -9.07 23.29 -1.67
N PHE A 315 -9.54 22.17 -1.11
CA PHE A 315 -9.41 21.87 0.30
C PHE A 315 -7.94 21.67 0.70
N ASP A 316 -7.18 20.90 -0.08
CA ASP A 316 -5.75 20.70 0.14
C ASP A 316 -4.99 22.04 0.06
N ASP A 317 -5.29 22.86 -0.95
CA ASP A 317 -4.60 24.14 -1.16
C ASP A 317 -4.94 25.21 -0.09
N GLN A 318 -6.20 25.26 0.35
CA GLN A 318 -6.70 26.36 1.18
C GLN A 318 -6.83 25.98 2.66
N CYS A 319 -7.28 24.76 2.94
CA CYS A 319 -7.60 24.33 4.29
C CYS A 319 -6.43 23.61 4.97
N MET A 320 -5.63 22.80 4.25
CA MET A 320 -4.52 22.05 4.88
C MET A 320 -3.33 22.95 5.23
N GLN A 321 -3.42 23.62 6.38
CA GLN A 321 -2.33 24.41 6.95
C GLN A 321 -1.52 23.58 7.97
N PRO A 322 -0.17 23.67 7.96
CA PRO A 322 0.66 22.95 8.93
C PRO A 322 0.29 23.29 10.38
N GLY A 323 0.01 22.25 11.18
CA GLY A 323 -0.31 22.39 12.61
C GLY A 323 -1.73 22.89 12.92
N ALA A 324 -2.60 23.01 11.93
CA ALA A 324 -4.01 23.35 12.16
C ALA A 324 -4.73 22.22 12.90
N ALA A 325 -5.56 22.60 13.89
CA ALA A 325 -6.40 21.66 14.61
C ALA A 325 -7.49 21.08 13.68
N PHE A 326 -7.90 19.84 13.95
CA PHE A 326 -8.86 19.13 13.12
C PHE A 326 -10.18 19.89 12.93
N GLU A 327 -10.68 20.50 14.00
CA GLU A 327 -11.92 21.27 14.00
C GLU A 327 -11.83 22.46 13.02
N VAL A 328 -10.69 23.14 13.00
CA VAL A 328 -10.43 24.28 12.10
C VAL A 328 -10.43 23.83 10.63
N LEU A 329 -9.84 22.67 10.36
CA LEU A 329 -9.81 22.08 9.03
C LEU A 329 -11.22 21.67 8.57
N ALA A 330 -12.00 21.05 9.46
CA ALA A 330 -13.38 20.66 9.19
C ALA A 330 -14.28 21.89 8.94
N ASP A 331 -14.12 22.96 9.72
CA ASP A 331 -14.82 24.24 9.52
C ASP A 331 -14.49 24.86 8.17
N CYS A 332 -13.20 24.94 7.81
CA CYS A 332 -12.75 25.46 6.52
C CYS A 332 -13.37 24.68 5.36
N GLY A 333 -13.30 23.34 5.42
CA GLY A 333 -13.88 22.51 4.38
C GLY A 333 -15.39 22.65 4.27
N ARG A 334 -16.12 22.77 5.40
CA ARG A 334 -17.57 22.99 5.38
C ARG A 334 -17.94 24.30 4.69
N ALA A 335 -17.17 25.37 4.94
CA ALA A 335 -17.37 26.66 4.29
C ALA A 335 -17.11 26.59 2.77
N LEU A 336 -16.10 25.83 2.35
CA LEU A 336 -15.69 25.67 0.95
C LEU A 336 -16.72 24.92 0.08
N ARG A 337 -17.55 24.04 0.67
CA ARG A 337 -18.51 23.17 -0.07
C ARG A 337 -19.44 23.92 -1.01
N GLY A 338 -19.94 25.07 -0.58
CA GLY A 338 -20.90 25.86 -1.35
C GLY A 338 -20.35 26.29 -2.71
N GLU A 339 -19.04 26.57 -2.80
CA GLU A 339 -18.36 26.96 -4.04
C GLU A 339 -18.38 25.85 -5.11
N PHE A 340 -18.53 24.59 -4.68
CA PHE A 340 -18.54 23.42 -5.54
C PHE A 340 -19.92 22.77 -5.67
N GLY A 341 -20.99 23.46 -5.25
CA GLY A 341 -22.36 22.97 -5.35
C GLY A 341 -22.64 21.77 -4.42
N PHE A 342 -22.05 21.79 -3.23
CA PHE A 342 -22.33 20.83 -2.16
C PHE A 342 -23.10 21.49 -1.00
N PRO A 343 -24.04 20.79 -0.33
CA PRO A 343 -24.39 19.38 -0.55
C PRO A 343 -25.14 19.12 -1.85
N ASP A 344 -24.94 17.93 -2.41
CA ASP A 344 -25.68 17.49 -3.60
C ASP A 344 -27.05 16.94 -3.21
N GLU A 345 -28.11 17.41 -3.87
CA GLU A 345 -29.48 16.98 -3.57
C GLU A 345 -29.76 15.51 -3.91
N ARG A 346 -29.06 14.95 -4.90
CA ARG A 346 -29.26 13.58 -5.39
C ARG A 346 -28.32 12.58 -4.73
N CYS A 347 -27.14 13.04 -4.28
CA CYS A 347 -26.13 12.23 -3.61
C CYS A 347 -25.66 12.88 -2.29
N PRO A 348 -26.56 13.08 -1.31
CA PRO A 348 -26.21 13.77 -0.06
C PRO A 348 -25.14 13.02 0.74
N ASP A 349 -25.19 11.69 0.79
CA ASP A 349 -24.27 10.88 1.61
C ASP A 349 -22.82 10.90 1.12
N GLU A 350 -22.61 11.14 -0.18
CA GLU A 350 -21.27 11.20 -0.80
C GLU A 350 -20.70 12.62 -0.81
N THR A 351 -21.48 13.61 -0.36
CA THR A 351 -21.05 15.00 -0.27
C THR A 351 -19.80 15.07 0.61
N PRO A 352 -18.75 15.79 0.18
CA PRO A 352 -17.58 16.00 1.03
C PRO A 352 -17.97 16.46 2.42
N LEU A 353 -17.38 15.83 3.43
CA LEU A 353 -17.60 16.15 4.83
C LEU A 353 -19.04 15.94 5.35
N ALA A 354 -19.94 15.31 4.60
CA ALA A 354 -21.33 15.08 5.02
C ALA A 354 -21.44 14.40 6.40
N ARG A 355 -20.52 13.48 6.71
CA ARG A 355 -20.47 12.81 8.02
C ARG A 355 -20.20 13.74 9.21
N PHE A 356 -19.61 14.91 8.98
CA PHE A 356 -19.31 15.92 10.01
C PHE A 356 -20.38 16.99 10.13
N ASP A 357 -21.48 16.88 9.40
CA ASP A 357 -22.61 17.80 9.54
C ASP A 357 -23.38 17.53 10.83
N ASN A 358 -23.28 16.32 11.37
CA ASN A 358 -23.74 15.98 12.71
C ASN A 358 -22.54 16.04 13.66
N ALA A 359 -22.58 16.95 14.65
CA ALA A 359 -21.49 17.27 15.59
C ALA A 359 -21.01 16.12 16.50
N THR A 360 -21.38 14.87 16.22
CA THR A 360 -21.03 13.67 16.97
C THR A 360 -19.83 12.92 16.40
N ASP A 361 -19.42 13.15 15.14
CA ASP A 361 -18.24 12.52 14.53
C ASP A 361 -17.01 13.45 14.63
N THR A 362 -16.00 13.04 15.40
CA THR A 362 -14.76 13.79 15.64
C THR A 362 -13.55 13.24 14.87
N SER A 363 -13.77 12.31 13.93
CA SER A 363 -12.69 11.61 13.22
C SER A 363 -12.24 12.30 11.93
N PRO A 364 -11.01 12.78 11.70
CA PRO A 364 -10.55 13.36 10.45
C PRO A 364 -11.09 12.72 9.14
N PRO A 365 -11.60 13.52 8.18
CA PRO A 365 -12.00 13.12 6.84
C PRO A 365 -10.96 12.21 6.22
N SER A 366 -11.41 11.26 5.41
CA SER A 366 -10.50 10.51 4.52
C SER A 366 -9.72 11.45 3.60
N LEU A 367 -10.33 12.59 3.23
CA LEU A 367 -9.68 13.68 2.50
C LEU A 367 -8.67 14.49 3.34
N LEU A 368 -8.62 14.33 4.66
CA LEU A 368 -7.88 15.20 5.58
C LEU A 368 -6.47 14.71 5.93
N ARG A 369 -5.92 13.83 5.09
CA ARG A 369 -4.78 12.99 5.46
C ARG A 369 -3.55 13.39 4.63
N GLN A 370 -2.88 14.48 5.01
CA GLN A 370 -1.49 14.75 4.62
C GLN A 370 -0.63 14.94 5.86
#